data_AF-A0A2B7XAY9-F1
#
_entry.id   AF-A0A2B7XAY9-F1
#
_cell.length_a   1.000
_cell.length_b   1.000
_cell.length_c   1.000
_cell.angle_alpha   90.00
_cell.angle_beta   90.00
_cell.angle_gamma   90.00
#
_symmetry.space_group_name_H-M   'P 1'
#
loop_
_entity.id
_entity.type
_entity.pdbx_description
1 polymer ?
#
loop_
_entity_poly.entity_id
_entity_poly.type
_entity_poly.pdbx_seq_one_letter_code
_entity_poly.pdbx_strand_id
1 'polypeptide(L)'
;MSSPHISPMDNPCEPNRDELLRDPRKSRPDPLTSDPVRALEEFASNVASITILSGERERLKRRAQAESTDLRKANDRNFQYPSIAKRLKTGKKELDDELARVDEKLRDHQKMQAELIKALAVGFNPGRQRPQDQFELEHIKRDLRERGTELQSIREMQDSIKATLDSLKRSTQSNEDKIAHFTQLNSSMETELTKLRSEIHTNRDDHRNAIETMVTNQAKSIELKDLQQQQTLDSYLKLIRDERESAELTTKARDDDFSKRLDSLDRMVMEHGKTCKELSEKTESLMRPHSEPITNGTSAVAPAEVRNEIQNLRQLQDAKDEAIADELDKYESRIVRLQEEISKLKQIHGRNETSSQALGIGAPHVDAELERLRQAINGLNQQVDSRLRGVENQSCMVEAHQIALHSLETRYNHLSTEPIVQHMVVAMQEMYPYASTVQQEVPAIHEKTNKLTAALNSLHNDISTEENARRALVNDMTAERDQMTQEIGCLRSRIDELGSVRSKVDELEKALRSRMDEVENVVATKLASAMVNFDKRQSAQQS
;
A
#
# COMPACT_ATOMS: atom_id res chain seq x y z
N MET A 1 4.81 -5.02 -41.33
CA MET A 1 6.09 -5.71 -41.03
C MET A 1 5.97 -7.13 -41.52
N SER A 2 6.81 -7.49 -42.48
CA SER A 2 6.68 -8.66 -43.35
C SER A 2 7.04 -9.96 -42.62
N SER A 3 6.22 -10.99 -42.82
CA SER A 3 6.50 -12.37 -42.38
C SER A 3 7.63 -12.99 -43.21
N PRO A 4 8.53 -13.81 -42.61
CA PRO A 4 9.46 -14.60 -43.39
C PRO A 4 8.80 -15.92 -43.82
N HIS A 5 8.73 -16.12 -45.13
CA HIS A 5 8.50 -17.42 -45.77
C HIS A 5 9.62 -18.39 -45.40
N ILE A 6 9.25 -19.55 -44.85
CA ILE A 6 10.15 -20.70 -44.70
C ILE A 6 9.95 -21.60 -45.92
N SER A 7 10.97 -21.67 -46.76
CA SER A 7 11.09 -22.64 -47.85
C SER A 7 11.37 -24.04 -47.30
N PRO A 8 10.91 -25.11 -47.98
CA PRO A 8 11.17 -26.48 -47.58
C PRO A 8 12.61 -26.87 -47.95
N MET A 9 13.36 -27.38 -46.97
CA MET A 9 14.69 -27.95 -47.17
C MET A 9 14.58 -29.36 -47.73
N ASP A 10 15.34 -29.59 -48.80
CA ASP A 10 15.54 -30.83 -49.51
C ASP A 10 16.08 -31.96 -48.62
N ASN A 11 15.53 -33.15 -48.85
CA ASN A 11 16.03 -34.44 -48.37
C ASN A 11 17.44 -34.74 -48.90
N PRO A 12 18.40 -35.17 -48.07
CA PRO A 12 19.60 -35.83 -48.55
C PRO A 12 19.48 -37.36 -48.49
N CYS A 13 19.62 -37.96 -49.67
CA CYS A 13 20.23 -39.26 -49.95
C CYS A 13 19.77 -40.51 -49.16
N GLU A 14 18.87 -41.27 -49.81
CA GLU A 14 18.87 -42.72 -49.74
C GLU A 14 20.21 -43.29 -50.26
N PRO A 15 20.84 -44.25 -49.56
CA PRO A 15 21.81 -45.14 -50.18
C PRO A 15 21.06 -46.35 -50.77
N ASN A 16 21.08 -46.44 -52.11
CA ASN A 16 20.74 -47.63 -52.87
C ASN A 16 21.42 -48.87 -52.27
N ARG A 17 20.61 -49.80 -51.75
CA ARG A 17 21.03 -51.19 -51.54
C ARG A 17 20.34 -52.07 -52.57
N ASP A 18 21.04 -52.27 -53.69
CA ASP A 18 20.85 -53.46 -54.52
C ASP A 18 21.39 -54.67 -53.74
N GLU A 19 20.56 -55.25 -52.88
CA GLU A 19 20.80 -56.59 -52.33
C GLU A 19 20.33 -57.63 -53.35
N LEU A 20 21.30 -58.08 -54.14
CA LEU A 20 21.24 -59.32 -54.90
C LEU A 20 20.74 -60.47 -54.01
N LEU A 21 19.58 -61.03 -54.35
CA LEU A 21 19.10 -62.32 -53.86
C LEU A 21 20.22 -63.38 -53.99
N ARG A 22 20.83 -63.76 -52.87
CA ARG A 22 21.68 -64.95 -52.76
C ARG A 22 20.91 -66.05 -52.04
N ASP A 23 20.79 -67.18 -52.74
CA ASP A 23 20.14 -68.43 -52.34
C ASP A 23 20.67 -68.97 -50.99
N PRO A 24 19.81 -69.21 -49.96
CA PRO A 24 20.25 -69.62 -48.62
C PRO A 24 20.70 -71.09 -48.50
N ARG A 25 20.67 -71.90 -49.55
CA ARG A 25 20.79 -73.37 -49.41
C ARG A 25 22.12 -73.99 -49.85
N LYS A 26 23.14 -73.20 -50.22
CA LYS A 26 24.44 -73.76 -50.65
C LYS A 26 25.65 -72.93 -50.19
N SER A 27 25.90 -72.89 -48.88
CA SER A 27 27.26 -72.69 -48.37
C SER A 27 27.36 -73.20 -46.93
N ARG A 28 27.87 -74.43 -46.77
CA ARG A 28 28.51 -74.80 -45.50
C ARG A 28 29.74 -73.89 -45.36
N PRO A 29 29.88 -73.12 -44.27
CA PRO A 29 31.14 -72.44 -44.01
C PRO A 29 32.17 -73.52 -43.65
N ASP A 30 33.23 -73.62 -44.45
CA ASP A 30 34.48 -74.21 -43.96
C ASP A 30 34.94 -73.42 -42.71
N PRO A 31 35.64 -74.05 -41.75
CA PRO A 31 36.10 -73.37 -40.55
C PRO A 31 37.20 -72.38 -40.96
N LEU A 32 36.79 -71.17 -41.31
CA LEU A 32 37.67 -70.03 -41.55
C LEU A 32 38.53 -69.85 -40.31
N THR A 33 39.84 -70.02 -40.48
CA THR A 33 40.87 -69.46 -39.62
C THR A 33 40.44 -68.06 -39.22
N SER A 34 40.00 -67.90 -37.97
CA SER A 34 39.50 -66.64 -37.46
C SER A 34 40.67 -65.65 -37.49
N ASP A 35 40.66 -64.73 -38.45
CA ASP A 35 41.62 -63.65 -38.50
C ASP A 35 41.38 -62.75 -37.27
N PRO A 36 42.28 -62.76 -36.28
CA PRO A 36 42.08 -62.02 -35.04
C PRO A 36 42.03 -60.51 -35.27
N VAL A 37 42.66 -60.02 -36.35
CA VAL A 37 42.64 -58.59 -36.70
C VAL A 37 41.25 -58.18 -37.17
N ARG A 38 40.64 -58.96 -38.06
CA ARG A 38 39.27 -58.73 -38.52
C ARG A 38 38.26 -58.86 -37.38
N ALA A 39 38.41 -59.85 -36.50
CA ALA A 39 37.53 -60.02 -35.34
C ALA A 39 37.64 -58.84 -34.35
N LEU A 40 38.83 -58.26 -34.19
CA LEU A 40 39.04 -57.08 -33.37
C LEU A 40 38.44 -55.81 -34.01
N GLU A 41 38.54 -55.68 -35.33
CA GLU A 41 37.91 -54.58 -36.09
C GLU A 41 36.38 -54.63 -35.99
N GLU A 42 35.79 -55.82 -36.16
CA GLU A 42 34.35 -56.04 -35.98
C GLU A 42 33.91 -55.74 -34.54
N PHE A 43 34.72 -56.12 -33.54
CA PHE A 43 34.47 -55.79 -32.14
C PHE A 43 34.51 -54.28 -31.89
N ALA A 44 35.52 -53.57 -32.40
CA ALA A 44 35.64 -52.12 -32.26
C ALA A 44 34.46 -51.38 -32.93
N SER A 45 34.07 -51.81 -34.14
CA SER A 45 32.90 -51.28 -34.86
C SER A 45 31.59 -51.50 -34.09
N ASN A 46 31.43 -52.69 -33.49
CA ASN A 46 30.27 -52.99 -32.66
C ASN A 46 30.23 -52.14 -31.37
N VAL A 47 31.37 -51.95 -30.70
CA VAL A 47 31.48 -51.07 -29.52
C VAL A 47 31.16 -49.62 -29.85
N ALA A 48 31.63 -49.12 -30.99
CA ALA A 48 31.28 -47.78 -31.45
C ALA A 48 29.76 -47.65 -31.69
N SER A 49 29.14 -48.66 -32.30
CA SER A 49 27.70 -48.72 -32.55
C SER A 49 26.88 -48.75 -31.23
N ILE A 50 27.32 -49.52 -30.23
CA ILE A 50 26.71 -49.52 -28.87
C ILE A 50 26.79 -48.13 -28.25
N THR A 51 27.92 -47.44 -28.41
CA THR A 51 28.13 -46.09 -27.85
C THR A 51 27.17 -45.08 -28.48
N ILE A 52 27.03 -45.12 -29.81
CA ILE A 52 26.11 -44.24 -30.55
C ILE A 52 24.65 -44.53 -30.14
N LEU A 53 24.23 -45.80 -30.12
CA LEU A 53 22.88 -46.19 -29.72
C LEU A 53 22.58 -45.84 -28.25
N SER A 54 23.57 -45.95 -27.37
CA SER A 54 23.42 -45.56 -25.95
C SER A 54 23.19 -44.06 -25.82
N GLY A 55 23.91 -43.25 -26.60
CA GLY A 55 23.70 -41.80 -26.64
C GLY A 55 22.33 -41.41 -27.21
N GLU A 56 21.90 -42.08 -28.27
CA GLU A 56 20.58 -41.89 -28.87
C GLU A 56 19.45 -42.24 -27.90
N ARG A 57 19.55 -43.38 -27.20
CA ARG A 57 18.62 -43.82 -26.16
C ARG A 57 18.46 -42.77 -25.07
N GLU A 58 19.57 -42.22 -24.57
CA GLU A 58 19.56 -41.20 -23.52
C GLU A 58 18.89 -39.90 -24.01
N ARG A 59 19.15 -39.51 -25.26
CA ARG A 59 18.48 -38.36 -25.89
C ARG A 59 16.97 -38.56 -26.01
N LEU A 60 16.53 -39.73 -26.48
CA LEU A 60 15.10 -40.07 -26.60
C LEU A 60 14.42 -40.10 -25.24
N LYS A 61 15.06 -40.71 -24.23
CA LYS A 61 14.56 -40.75 -22.85
C LYS A 61 14.33 -39.35 -22.28
N ARG A 62 15.26 -38.41 -22.50
CA ARG A 62 15.10 -37.01 -22.06
C ARG A 62 13.94 -36.31 -22.76
N ARG A 63 13.79 -36.51 -24.08
CA ARG A 63 12.65 -35.97 -24.84
C ARG A 63 11.32 -36.53 -24.34
N ALA A 64 11.23 -37.84 -24.13
CA ALA A 64 10.03 -38.50 -23.61
C ALA A 64 9.66 -37.97 -22.21
N GLN A 65 10.65 -37.72 -21.35
CA GLN A 65 10.43 -37.11 -20.03
C GLN A 65 9.94 -35.66 -20.11
N ALA A 66 10.53 -34.84 -21.00
CA ALA A 66 10.08 -33.48 -21.23
C ALA A 66 8.63 -33.45 -21.75
N GLU A 67 8.32 -34.27 -22.75
CA GLU A 67 6.98 -34.35 -23.32
C GLU A 67 5.95 -34.91 -22.31
N SER A 68 6.35 -35.84 -21.44
CA SER A 68 5.50 -36.31 -20.34
C SER A 68 5.22 -35.22 -19.31
N THR A 69 6.17 -34.32 -19.08
CA THR A 69 6.00 -33.18 -18.15
C THR A 69 5.05 -32.15 -18.75
N ASP A 70 5.20 -31.84 -20.04
CA ASP A 70 4.32 -30.94 -20.76
C ASP A 70 2.90 -31.51 -20.89
N LEU A 71 2.77 -32.82 -21.12
CA LEU A 71 1.49 -33.51 -21.13
C LEU A 71 0.80 -33.46 -19.75
N ARG A 72 1.55 -33.55 -18.64
CA ARG A 72 0.98 -33.39 -17.29
C ARG A 72 0.43 -31.97 -17.12
N LYS A 73 1.21 -30.94 -17.47
CA LYS A 73 0.77 -29.53 -17.42
C LYS A 73 -0.46 -29.28 -18.30
N ALA A 74 -0.51 -29.89 -19.48
CA ALA A 74 -1.64 -29.76 -20.40
C ALA A 74 -2.90 -30.52 -19.94
N ASN A 75 -2.77 -31.52 -19.06
CA ASN A 75 -3.89 -32.26 -18.48
C ASN A 75 -4.38 -31.65 -17.16
N ASP A 76 -3.64 -30.72 -16.55
CA ASP A 76 -4.10 -30.02 -15.36
C ASP A 76 -5.33 -29.15 -15.69
N ARG A 77 -6.32 -29.19 -14.79
CA ARG A 77 -7.76 -28.88 -15.02
C ARG A 77 -8.10 -27.49 -15.58
N ASN A 78 -7.13 -26.60 -15.81
CA ASN A 78 -7.32 -25.25 -16.36
C ASN A 78 -6.80 -25.08 -17.81
N PHE A 79 -6.33 -26.13 -18.48
CA PHE A 79 -5.76 -25.98 -19.82
C PHE A 79 -6.84 -25.90 -20.92
N GLN A 80 -6.95 -24.75 -21.58
CA GLN A 80 -8.05 -24.41 -22.52
C GLN A 80 -7.97 -25.07 -23.91
N TYR A 81 -6.97 -25.91 -24.20
CA TYR A 81 -6.72 -26.40 -25.56
C TYR A 81 -6.55 -27.94 -25.65
N PRO A 82 -7.65 -28.69 -25.80
CA PRO A 82 -7.63 -30.16 -25.92
C PRO A 82 -6.78 -30.70 -27.09
N SER A 83 -6.62 -29.91 -28.16
CA SER A 83 -5.79 -30.26 -29.32
C SER A 83 -4.30 -30.39 -28.96
N ILE A 84 -3.80 -29.56 -28.03
CA ILE A 84 -2.41 -29.59 -27.57
C ILE A 84 -2.16 -30.84 -26.72
N ALA A 85 -3.08 -31.16 -25.80
CA ALA A 85 -2.99 -32.38 -24.99
C ALA A 85 -3.03 -33.65 -25.87
N LYS A 86 -3.89 -33.67 -26.91
CA LYS A 86 -3.94 -34.78 -27.87
C LYS A 86 -2.62 -34.92 -28.65
N ARG A 87 -2.04 -33.81 -29.13
CA ARG A 87 -0.75 -33.81 -29.83
C ARG A 87 0.38 -34.33 -28.95
N LEU A 88 0.49 -33.82 -27.72
CA LEU A 88 1.50 -34.25 -26.74
C LEU A 88 1.34 -35.72 -26.34
N LYS A 89 0.10 -36.22 -26.30
CA LYS A 89 -0.16 -37.64 -26.04
C LYS A 89 0.32 -38.53 -27.20
N THR A 90 0.11 -38.10 -28.44
CA THR A 90 0.59 -38.81 -29.63
C THR A 90 2.11 -38.77 -29.72
N GLY A 91 2.73 -37.59 -29.58
CA GLY A 91 4.19 -37.46 -29.66
C GLY A 91 4.91 -38.25 -28.56
N LYS A 92 4.37 -38.25 -27.33
CA LYS A 92 4.88 -39.12 -26.26
C LYS A 92 4.87 -40.60 -26.66
N LYS A 93 3.76 -41.07 -27.24
CA LYS A 93 3.64 -42.46 -27.68
C LYS A 93 4.68 -42.79 -28.78
N GLU A 94 4.87 -41.89 -29.74
CA GLU A 94 5.87 -42.07 -30.81
C GLU A 94 7.29 -42.14 -30.24
N LEU A 95 7.64 -41.29 -29.26
CA LEU A 95 8.93 -41.34 -28.58
C LEU A 95 9.11 -42.63 -27.76
N ASP A 96 8.06 -43.11 -27.09
CA ASP A 96 8.09 -44.38 -26.35
C ASP A 96 8.31 -45.57 -27.31
N ASP A 97 7.64 -45.58 -28.47
CA ASP A 97 7.81 -46.59 -29.52
C ASP A 97 9.23 -46.55 -30.14
N GLU A 98 9.79 -45.36 -30.36
CA GLU A 98 11.17 -45.18 -30.85
C GLU A 98 12.21 -45.65 -29.82
N LEU A 99 12.00 -45.31 -28.55
CA LEU A 99 12.87 -45.74 -27.44
C LEU A 99 12.89 -47.28 -27.33
N ALA A 100 11.73 -47.94 -27.44
CA ALA A 100 11.65 -49.40 -27.43
C ALA A 100 12.45 -50.04 -28.59
N ARG A 101 12.42 -49.43 -29.78
CA ARG A 101 13.19 -49.89 -30.94
C ARG A 101 14.70 -49.73 -30.74
N VAL A 102 15.14 -48.62 -30.15
CA VAL A 102 16.57 -48.41 -29.83
C VAL A 102 17.03 -49.39 -28.74
N ASP A 103 16.21 -49.65 -27.73
CA ASP A 103 16.49 -50.63 -26.68
C ASP A 103 16.62 -52.06 -27.24
N GLU A 104 15.82 -52.43 -28.25
CA GLU A 104 15.96 -53.71 -28.95
C GLU A 104 17.28 -53.81 -29.72
N LYS A 105 17.61 -52.81 -30.55
CA LYS A 105 18.90 -52.79 -31.26
C LYS A 105 20.10 -52.85 -30.31
N LEU A 106 20.02 -52.13 -29.19
CA LEU A 106 21.09 -52.11 -28.20
C LEU A 106 21.29 -53.49 -27.56
N ARG A 107 20.21 -54.22 -27.28
CA ARG A 107 20.28 -55.62 -26.82
C ARG A 107 20.92 -56.53 -27.86
N ASP A 108 20.58 -56.37 -29.14
CA ASP A 108 21.17 -57.17 -30.22
C ASP A 108 22.68 -56.92 -30.34
N HIS A 109 23.11 -55.65 -30.32
CA HIS A 109 24.54 -55.30 -30.35
C HIS A 109 25.29 -55.78 -29.10
N GLN A 110 24.68 -55.74 -27.92
CA GLN A 110 25.25 -56.30 -26.69
C GLN A 110 25.41 -57.83 -26.77
N LYS A 111 24.42 -58.52 -27.34
CA LYS A 111 24.52 -59.97 -27.58
C LYS A 111 25.64 -60.28 -28.57
N MET A 112 25.73 -59.55 -29.67
CA MET A 112 26.82 -59.66 -30.64
C MET A 112 28.18 -59.37 -30.00
N GLN A 113 28.27 -58.38 -29.10
CA GLN A 113 29.48 -58.09 -28.36
C GLN A 113 29.91 -59.28 -27.49
N ALA A 114 28.97 -59.91 -26.79
CA ALA A 114 29.24 -61.09 -25.98
C ALA A 114 29.69 -62.30 -26.83
N GLU A 115 29.16 -62.46 -28.04
CA GLU A 115 29.58 -63.49 -28.99
C GLU A 115 30.99 -63.21 -29.55
N LEU A 116 31.29 -61.96 -29.93
CA LEU A 116 32.63 -61.55 -30.37
C LEU A 116 33.68 -61.71 -29.26
N ILE A 117 33.35 -61.37 -28.01
CA ILE A 117 34.23 -61.61 -26.85
C ILE A 117 34.52 -63.10 -26.69
N LYS A 118 33.51 -63.96 -26.82
CA LYS A 118 33.70 -65.42 -26.76
C LYS A 118 34.59 -65.92 -27.91
N ALA A 119 34.38 -65.42 -29.12
CA ALA A 119 35.19 -65.80 -30.29
C ALA A 119 36.65 -65.35 -30.13
N LEU A 120 36.89 -64.11 -29.68
CA LEU A 120 38.22 -63.60 -29.39
C LEU A 120 38.89 -64.40 -28.27
N ALA A 121 38.18 -64.73 -27.20
CA ALA A 121 38.73 -65.54 -26.09
C ALA A 121 39.15 -66.96 -26.52
N VAL A 122 38.48 -67.55 -27.52
CA VAL A 122 38.88 -68.83 -28.11
C VAL A 122 40.14 -68.66 -28.97
N GLY A 123 40.26 -67.57 -29.74
CA GLY A 123 41.44 -67.26 -30.56
C GLY A 123 42.70 -66.91 -29.75
N PHE A 124 42.53 -66.30 -28.57
CA PHE A 124 43.62 -65.88 -27.67
C PHE A 124 44.00 -66.89 -26.59
N ASN A 125 43.58 -68.16 -26.69
CA ASN A 125 44.08 -69.24 -25.84
C ASN A 125 45.20 -70.03 -26.58
N PRO A 126 46.44 -69.52 -26.68
CA PRO A 126 47.55 -70.33 -27.18
C PRO A 126 47.91 -71.34 -26.08
N GLY A 127 47.71 -72.62 -26.39
CA GLY A 127 48.32 -73.69 -25.63
C GLY A 127 49.84 -73.51 -25.59
N ARG A 128 50.39 -73.51 -24.36
CA ARG A 128 51.79 -73.74 -23.97
C ARG A 128 52.82 -73.77 -25.11
N GLN A 129 53.67 -72.74 -25.18
CA GLN A 129 55.08 -72.71 -25.65
C GLN A 129 55.55 -71.25 -25.47
N ARG A 130 56.78 -70.86 -25.13
CA ARG A 130 58.09 -71.47 -24.87
C ARG A 130 58.87 -70.43 -24.01
N PRO A 131 59.92 -70.79 -23.27
CA PRO A 131 60.63 -69.87 -22.38
C PRO A 131 61.77 -69.19 -23.14
N GLN A 132 61.56 -67.99 -23.68
CA GLN A 132 62.67 -67.19 -24.22
C GLN A 132 62.55 -65.67 -24.07
N ASP A 133 61.53 -65.17 -23.35
CA ASP A 133 61.33 -63.73 -23.14
C ASP A 133 61.40 -63.31 -21.67
N GLN A 134 62.31 -63.87 -20.88
CA GLN A 134 62.39 -63.55 -19.44
C GLN A 134 62.79 -62.08 -19.20
N PHE A 135 63.50 -61.45 -20.14
CA PHE A 135 63.94 -60.05 -20.03
C PHE A 135 62.84 -59.07 -20.47
N GLU A 136 62.14 -59.35 -21.59
CA GLU A 136 60.96 -58.58 -21.99
C GLU A 136 59.83 -58.74 -20.97
N LEU A 137 59.68 -59.93 -20.39
CA LEU A 137 58.71 -60.19 -19.32
C LEU A 137 59.01 -59.38 -18.05
N GLU A 138 60.28 -59.18 -17.68
CA GLU A 138 60.62 -58.33 -16.53
C GLU A 138 60.41 -56.84 -16.83
N HIS A 139 60.65 -56.38 -18.06
CA HIS A 139 60.29 -55.01 -18.46
C HIS A 139 58.77 -54.80 -18.44
N ILE A 140 58.02 -55.72 -19.05
CA ILE A 140 56.56 -55.72 -19.07
C ILE A 140 55.99 -55.81 -17.64
N LYS A 141 56.63 -56.56 -16.73
CA LYS A 141 56.24 -56.59 -15.30
C LYS A 141 56.52 -55.27 -14.58
N ARG A 142 57.53 -54.51 -14.99
CA ARG A 142 57.80 -53.18 -14.44
C ARG A 142 56.74 -52.19 -14.94
N ASP A 143 56.49 -52.18 -16.24
CA ASP A 143 55.48 -51.32 -16.87
C ASP A 143 54.06 -51.66 -16.37
N LEU A 144 53.75 -52.94 -16.13
CA LEU A 144 52.48 -53.37 -15.52
C LEU A 144 52.36 -52.92 -14.05
N ARG A 145 53.46 -52.86 -13.31
CA ARG A 145 53.45 -52.34 -11.94
C ARG A 145 53.23 -50.83 -11.93
N GLU A 146 53.89 -50.10 -12.82
CA GLU A 146 53.71 -48.66 -12.98
C GLU A 146 52.29 -48.32 -13.42
N ARG A 147 51.77 -48.99 -14.46
CA ARG A 147 50.35 -48.87 -14.84
C ARG A 147 49.40 -49.30 -13.74
N GLY A 148 49.78 -50.29 -12.92
CA GLY A 148 49.02 -50.69 -11.74
C GLY A 148 48.89 -49.56 -10.72
N THR A 149 49.97 -48.83 -10.46
CA THR A 149 49.95 -47.65 -9.60
C THR A 149 49.18 -46.48 -10.21
N GLU A 150 49.27 -46.27 -11.53
CA GLU A 150 48.46 -45.27 -12.24
C GLU A 150 46.96 -45.61 -12.17
N LEU A 151 46.58 -46.86 -12.42
CA LEU A 151 45.19 -47.32 -12.30
C LEU A 151 44.66 -47.19 -10.87
N GLN A 152 45.51 -47.41 -9.87
CA GLN A 152 45.16 -47.20 -8.48
C GLN A 152 44.93 -45.70 -8.18
N SER A 153 45.79 -44.83 -8.68
CA SER A 153 45.63 -43.37 -8.58
C SER A 153 44.36 -42.88 -9.30
N ILE A 154 44.06 -43.40 -10.49
CA ILE A 154 42.82 -43.11 -11.23
C ILE A 154 41.59 -43.56 -10.42
N ARG A 155 41.67 -44.72 -9.75
CA ARG A 155 40.58 -45.22 -8.91
C ARG A 155 40.36 -44.31 -7.70
N GLU A 156 41.42 -43.85 -7.04
CA GLU A 156 41.33 -42.91 -5.92
C GLU A 156 40.76 -41.55 -6.37
N MET A 157 41.15 -41.07 -7.56
CA MET A 157 40.56 -39.88 -8.17
C MET A 157 39.08 -40.08 -8.50
N GLN A 158 38.70 -41.25 -9.02
CA GLN A 158 37.31 -41.60 -9.29
C GLN A 158 36.47 -41.60 -8.01
N ASP A 159 37.00 -42.17 -6.93
CA ASP A 159 36.32 -42.19 -5.62
C ASP A 159 36.18 -40.78 -5.04
N SER A 160 37.21 -39.93 -5.22
CA SER A 160 37.17 -38.50 -4.85
C SER A 160 36.09 -37.73 -5.64
N ILE A 161 36.05 -37.89 -6.97
CA ILE A 161 35.02 -37.27 -7.83
C ILE A 161 33.63 -37.77 -7.45
N LYS A 162 33.48 -39.05 -7.12
CA LYS A 162 32.19 -39.59 -6.66
C LYS A 162 31.77 -38.96 -5.33
N ALA A 163 32.70 -38.78 -4.39
CA ALA A 163 32.42 -38.13 -3.12
C ALA A 163 32.02 -36.65 -3.29
N THR A 164 32.66 -35.91 -4.21
CA THR A 164 32.26 -34.52 -4.52
C THR A 164 30.90 -34.46 -5.21
N LEU A 165 30.61 -35.40 -6.12
CA LEU A 165 29.29 -35.53 -6.75
C LEU A 165 28.19 -35.80 -5.72
N ASP A 166 28.43 -36.70 -4.76
CA ASP A 166 27.48 -37.02 -3.68
C ASP A 166 27.31 -35.83 -2.70
N SER A 167 28.36 -35.04 -2.48
CA SER A 167 28.27 -33.78 -1.73
C SER A 167 27.42 -32.74 -2.46
N LEU A 168 27.67 -32.54 -3.76
CA LEU A 168 26.90 -31.62 -4.59
C LEU A 168 25.43 -32.03 -4.65
N LYS A 169 25.15 -33.32 -4.84
CA LYS A 169 23.78 -33.86 -4.84
C LYS A 169 23.04 -33.59 -3.53
N ARG A 170 23.71 -33.74 -2.38
CA ARG A 170 23.13 -33.39 -1.07
C ARG A 170 22.88 -31.89 -0.94
N SER A 171 23.79 -31.05 -1.45
CA SER A 171 23.61 -29.60 -1.49
C SER A 171 22.41 -29.19 -2.36
N THR A 172 22.29 -29.75 -3.57
CA THR A 172 21.14 -29.52 -4.46
C THR A 172 19.82 -29.93 -3.79
N GLN A 173 19.77 -31.10 -3.15
CA GLN A 173 18.58 -31.54 -2.41
C GLN A 173 18.24 -30.57 -1.26
N SER A 174 19.23 -30.13 -0.49
CA SER A 174 19.00 -29.15 0.58
C SER A 174 18.47 -27.82 0.04
N ASN A 175 18.92 -27.38 -1.14
CA ASN A 175 18.41 -26.17 -1.77
C ASN A 175 16.99 -26.36 -2.29
N GLU A 176 16.64 -27.51 -2.85
CA GLU A 176 15.25 -27.85 -3.22
C GLU A 176 14.33 -27.82 -1.99
N ASP A 177 14.76 -28.38 -0.86
CA ASP A 177 13.99 -28.36 0.38
C ASP A 177 13.77 -26.92 0.90
N LYS A 178 14.80 -26.06 0.81
CA LYS A 178 14.68 -24.62 1.14
C LYS A 178 13.70 -23.91 0.21
N ILE A 179 13.76 -24.18 -1.10
CA ILE A 179 12.82 -23.60 -2.08
C ILE A 179 11.39 -24.04 -1.79
N ALA A 180 11.17 -25.32 -1.46
CA ALA A 180 9.87 -25.84 -1.09
C ALA A 180 9.34 -25.12 0.18
N HIS A 181 10.17 -24.93 1.19
CA HIS A 181 9.82 -24.20 2.41
C HIS A 181 9.47 -22.73 2.11
N PHE A 182 10.24 -22.03 1.28
CA PHE A 182 9.91 -20.65 0.87
C PHE A 182 8.59 -20.57 0.09
N THR A 183 8.33 -21.55 -0.78
CA THR A 183 7.08 -21.62 -1.55
C THR A 183 5.89 -21.80 -0.61
N GLN A 184 6.03 -22.67 0.41
CA GLN A 184 5.01 -22.86 1.44
C GLN A 184 4.80 -21.59 2.26
N LEU A 185 5.85 -20.92 2.70
CA LEU A 185 5.77 -19.67 3.45
C LEU A 185 5.04 -18.57 2.65
N ASN A 186 5.35 -18.44 1.35
CA ASN A 186 4.67 -17.51 0.46
C ASN A 186 3.18 -17.83 0.32
N SER A 187 2.81 -19.10 0.15
CA SER A 187 1.40 -19.50 0.09
C SER A 187 0.65 -19.16 1.38
N SER A 188 1.28 -19.36 2.55
CA SER A 188 0.70 -18.99 3.85
C SER A 188 0.54 -17.47 3.96
N MET A 189 1.54 -16.69 3.56
CA MET A 189 1.47 -15.23 3.59
C MET A 189 0.38 -14.70 2.64
N GLU A 190 0.19 -15.32 1.48
CA GLU A 190 -0.86 -14.94 0.54
C GLU A 190 -2.27 -15.25 1.08
N THR A 191 -2.44 -16.36 1.82
CA THR A 191 -3.70 -16.65 2.51
C THR A 191 -3.99 -15.64 3.63
N GLU A 192 -2.98 -15.18 4.38
CA GLU A 192 -3.18 -14.13 5.40
C GLU A 192 -3.46 -12.76 4.76
N LEU A 193 -2.80 -12.42 3.66
CA LEU A 193 -3.06 -11.18 2.92
C LEU A 193 -4.47 -11.14 2.31
N THR A 194 -4.95 -12.26 1.79
CA THR A 194 -6.32 -12.36 1.26
C THR A 194 -7.36 -12.26 2.37
N LYS A 195 -7.10 -12.88 3.53
CA LYS A 195 -7.92 -12.72 4.74
C LYS A 195 -7.96 -11.26 5.22
N LEU A 196 -6.81 -10.61 5.40
CA LEU A 196 -6.73 -9.20 5.81
C LEU A 196 -7.44 -8.28 4.80
N ARG A 197 -7.30 -8.55 3.51
CA ARG A 197 -8.00 -7.80 2.46
C ARG A 197 -9.52 -7.96 2.58
N SER A 198 -10.01 -9.17 2.88
CA SER A 198 -11.44 -9.40 3.10
C SER A 198 -11.96 -8.66 4.34
N GLU A 199 -11.20 -8.67 5.44
CA GLU A 199 -11.54 -7.98 6.69
C GLU A 199 -11.59 -6.45 6.52
N ILE A 200 -10.66 -5.87 5.75
CA ILE A 200 -10.68 -4.46 5.40
C ILE A 200 -11.93 -4.12 4.56
N HIS A 201 -12.32 -5.00 3.64
CA HIS A 201 -13.50 -4.77 2.81
C HIS A 201 -14.79 -4.81 3.64
N THR A 202 -14.94 -5.83 4.49
CA THR A 202 -16.11 -5.95 5.39
C THR A 202 -16.18 -4.77 6.35
N ASN A 203 -15.06 -4.38 6.98
CA ASN A 203 -15.03 -3.23 7.88
C ASN A 203 -15.37 -1.91 7.16
N ARG A 204 -14.89 -1.74 5.93
CA ARG A 204 -15.24 -0.57 5.10
C ARG A 204 -16.73 -0.54 4.77
N ASP A 205 -17.32 -1.67 4.42
CA ASP A 205 -18.75 -1.77 4.12
C ASP A 205 -19.60 -1.53 5.37
N ASP A 206 -19.22 -2.11 6.51
CA ASP A 206 -19.87 -1.88 7.80
C ASP A 206 -19.81 -0.39 8.20
N HIS A 207 -18.65 0.24 8.01
CA HIS A 207 -18.48 1.65 8.32
C HIS A 207 -19.30 2.54 7.38
N ARG A 208 -19.37 2.19 6.09
CA ARG A 208 -20.24 2.86 5.12
C ARG A 208 -21.72 2.76 5.53
N ASN A 209 -22.16 1.57 5.90
CA ASN A 209 -23.54 1.33 6.37
C ASN A 209 -23.85 2.10 7.66
N ALA A 210 -22.89 2.20 8.58
CA ALA A 210 -23.01 3.00 9.81
C ALA A 210 -23.14 4.51 9.51
N ILE A 211 -22.35 5.02 8.57
CA ILE A 211 -22.45 6.42 8.13
C ILE A 211 -23.80 6.67 7.44
N GLU A 212 -24.23 5.78 6.55
CA GLU A 212 -25.51 5.92 5.85
C GLU A 212 -26.71 5.88 6.82
N THR A 213 -26.68 5.01 7.82
CA THR A 213 -27.70 4.98 8.89
C THR A 213 -27.68 6.24 9.76
N MET A 214 -26.50 6.78 10.08
CA MET A 214 -26.38 8.04 10.83
C MET A 214 -26.94 9.23 10.03
N VAL A 215 -26.56 9.35 8.74
CA VAL A 215 -27.04 10.43 7.85
C VAL A 215 -28.54 10.35 7.64
N THR A 216 -29.09 9.15 7.41
CA THR A 216 -30.54 8.97 7.25
C THR A 216 -31.30 9.29 8.54
N ASN A 217 -30.78 8.94 9.71
CA ASN A 217 -31.38 9.30 11.00
C ASN A 217 -31.31 10.81 11.25
N GLN A 218 -30.20 11.46 10.90
CA GLN A 218 -30.06 12.92 11.02
C GLN A 218 -31.01 13.64 10.07
N ALA A 219 -31.15 13.19 8.82
CA ALA A 219 -32.10 13.75 7.86
C ALA A 219 -33.55 13.66 8.39
N LYS A 220 -33.96 12.50 8.92
CA LYS A 220 -35.27 12.34 9.57
C LYS A 220 -35.46 13.26 10.78
N SER A 221 -34.41 13.47 11.57
CA SER A 221 -34.44 14.38 12.73
C SER A 221 -34.62 15.84 12.32
N ILE A 222 -33.97 16.27 11.23
CA ILE A 222 -34.13 17.61 10.66
C ILE A 222 -35.56 17.77 10.12
N GLU A 223 -36.05 16.81 9.33
CA GLU A 223 -37.41 16.82 8.78
C GLU A 223 -38.48 16.89 9.88
N LEU A 224 -38.29 16.19 10.99
CA LEU A 224 -39.17 16.26 12.16
C LEU A 224 -39.15 17.66 12.82
N LYS A 225 -37.96 18.26 12.97
CA LYS A 225 -37.81 19.61 13.55
C LYS A 225 -38.47 20.66 12.65
N ASP A 226 -38.29 20.56 11.34
CA ASP A 226 -38.91 21.46 10.37
C ASP A 226 -40.44 21.36 10.43
N LEU A 227 -40.97 20.13 10.49
CA LEU A 227 -42.41 19.91 10.67
C LEU A 227 -42.93 20.51 11.98
N GLN A 228 -42.18 20.37 13.08
CA GLN A 228 -42.55 20.94 14.38
C GLN A 228 -42.50 22.48 14.36
N GLN A 229 -41.50 23.07 13.70
CA GLN A 229 -41.41 24.51 13.49
C GLN A 229 -42.59 25.01 12.66
N GLN A 230 -42.95 24.29 11.59
CA GLN A 230 -44.07 24.64 10.73
C GLN A 230 -45.41 24.59 11.49
N GLN A 231 -45.65 23.55 12.30
CA GLN A 231 -46.82 23.49 13.18
C GLN A 231 -46.87 24.65 14.17
N THR A 232 -45.72 25.05 14.72
CA THR A 232 -45.61 26.19 15.63
C THR A 232 -45.96 27.49 14.91
N LEU A 233 -45.44 27.68 13.69
CA LEU A 233 -45.73 28.83 12.85
C LEU A 233 -47.21 28.92 12.49
N ASP A 234 -47.82 27.80 12.10
CA ASP A 234 -49.26 27.70 11.81
C ASP A 234 -50.11 28.04 13.04
N SER A 235 -49.70 27.62 14.23
CA SER A 235 -50.36 28.00 15.48
C SER A 235 -50.28 29.50 15.75
N TYR A 236 -49.11 30.13 15.52
CA TYR A 236 -48.95 31.58 15.65
C TYR A 236 -49.78 32.34 14.60
N LEU A 237 -49.79 31.89 13.34
CA LEU A 237 -50.60 32.49 12.28
C LEU A 237 -52.10 32.40 12.58
N LYS A 238 -52.54 31.29 13.18
CA LYS A 238 -53.91 31.13 13.65
C LYS A 238 -54.22 32.11 14.78
N LEU A 239 -53.34 32.22 15.78
CA LEU A 239 -53.51 33.17 16.89
C LEU A 239 -53.62 34.61 16.39
N ILE A 240 -52.74 35.04 15.47
CA ILE A 240 -52.78 36.38 14.86
C ILE A 240 -54.10 36.59 14.11
N ARG A 241 -54.60 35.56 13.41
CA ARG A 241 -55.90 35.64 12.71
C ARG A 241 -57.05 35.82 13.70
N ASP A 242 -57.09 35.02 14.77
CA ASP A 242 -58.13 35.08 15.79
C ASP A 242 -58.09 36.43 16.53
N GLU A 243 -56.90 36.96 16.84
CA GLU A 243 -56.72 38.27 17.45
C GLU A 243 -57.14 39.42 16.52
N ARG A 244 -56.82 39.31 15.22
CA ARG A 244 -57.30 40.26 14.20
C ARG A 244 -58.81 40.24 14.07
N GLU A 245 -59.45 39.08 14.02
CA GLU A 245 -60.91 38.96 13.97
C GLU A 245 -61.56 39.56 15.23
N SER A 246 -60.98 39.31 16.41
CA SER A 246 -61.44 39.93 17.66
C SER A 246 -61.29 41.45 17.63
N ALA A 247 -60.13 41.97 17.18
CA ALA A 247 -59.90 43.40 17.05
C ALA A 247 -60.88 44.04 16.05
N GLU A 248 -61.11 43.40 14.91
CA GLU A 248 -62.03 43.87 13.88
C GLU A 248 -63.49 43.92 14.38
N LEU A 249 -63.91 42.94 15.18
CA LEU A 249 -65.21 42.99 15.86
C LEU A 249 -65.30 44.16 16.86
N THR A 250 -64.24 44.43 17.61
CA THR A 250 -64.21 45.58 18.55
C THR A 250 -64.17 46.93 17.84
N THR A 251 -63.43 47.07 16.74
CA THR A 251 -63.41 48.31 15.95
C THR A 251 -64.75 48.52 15.27
N LYS A 252 -65.37 47.47 14.74
CA LYS A 252 -66.70 47.57 14.13
C LYS A 252 -67.78 47.97 15.14
N ALA A 253 -67.73 47.42 16.36
CA ALA A 253 -68.63 47.86 17.44
C ALA A 253 -68.39 49.32 17.84
N ARG A 254 -67.13 49.76 17.82
CA ARG A 254 -66.76 51.15 18.13
C ARG A 254 -67.13 52.12 17.00
N ASP A 255 -66.99 51.70 15.75
CA ASP A 255 -67.38 52.47 14.57
C ASP A 255 -68.90 52.58 14.48
N ASP A 256 -69.65 51.53 14.82
CA ASP A 256 -71.11 51.59 14.97
C ASP A 256 -71.52 52.57 16.08
N ASP A 257 -70.80 52.60 17.21
CA ASP A 257 -71.01 53.58 18.29
C ASP A 257 -70.67 55.01 17.84
N PHE A 258 -69.52 55.20 17.18
CA PHE A 258 -69.13 56.49 16.63
C PHE A 258 -70.10 56.97 15.57
N SER A 259 -70.59 56.10 14.67
CA SER A 259 -71.59 56.44 13.67
C SER A 259 -72.88 56.90 14.34
N LYS A 260 -73.35 56.20 15.37
CA LYS A 260 -74.52 56.64 16.17
C LYS A 260 -74.30 57.98 16.85
N ARG A 261 -73.11 58.21 17.41
CA ARG A 261 -72.74 59.50 18.04
C ARG A 261 -72.62 60.61 17.00
N LEU A 262 -72.08 60.32 15.81
CA LEU A 262 -72.00 61.27 14.70
C LEU A 262 -73.39 61.63 14.20
N ASP A 263 -74.28 60.65 14.01
CA ASP A 263 -75.68 60.91 13.62
C ASP A 263 -76.44 61.70 14.68
N SER A 264 -76.11 61.49 15.97
CA SER A 264 -76.63 62.31 17.06
C SER A 264 -76.06 63.73 17.03
N LEU A 265 -74.76 63.89 16.75
CA LEU A 265 -74.09 65.17 16.68
C LEU A 265 -74.55 65.96 15.45
N ASP A 266 -74.73 65.31 14.30
CA ASP A 266 -75.20 65.94 13.07
C ASP A 266 -76.63 66.45 13.22
N ARG A 267 -77.50 65.70 13.93
CA ARG A 267 -78.80 66.22 14.38
C ARG A 267 -78.66 67.45 15.28
N MET A 268 -77.73 67.40 16.23
CA MET A 268 -77.47 68.51 17.17
C MET A 268 -76.87 69.73 16.46
N VAL A 269 -76.03 69.54 15.44
CA VAL A 269 -75.41 70.57 14.60
C VAL A 269 -76.41 71.12 13.59
N MET A 270 -77.37 70.33 13.11
CA MET A 270 -78.49 70.82 12.32
C MET A 270 -79.46 71.67 13.17
N GLU A 271 -79.73 71.27 14.40
CA GLU A 271 -80.47 72.07 15.40
C GLU A 271 -79.70 73.36 15.76
N HIS A 272 -78.39 73.25 16.02
CA HIS A 272 -77.54 74.40 16.31
C HIS A 272 -77.33 75.29 15.08
N GLY A 273 -77.29 74.72 13.88
CA GLY A 273 -77.20 75.41 12.61
C GLY A 273 -78.46 76.22 12.30
N LYS A 274 -79.63 75.76 12.74
CA LYS A 274 -80.86 76.58 12.77
C LYS A 274 -80.71 77.75 13.74
N THR A 275 -80.19 77.53 14.95
CA THR A 275 -80.00 78.61 15.95
C THR A 275 -78.84 79.58 15.62
N CYS A 276 -77.82 79.14 14.89
CA CYS A 276 -76.67 79.96 14.49
C CYS A 276 -76.94 80.75 13.20
N LYS A 277 -77.90 80.32 12.35
CA LYS A 277 -78.41 81.15 11.24
C LYS A 277 -79.17 82.39 11.71
N GLU A 278 -79.65 82.41 12.96
CA GLU A 278 -80.29 83.57 13.59
C GLU A 278 -79.30 84.51 14.31
N LEU A 279 -78.06 84.08 14.55
CA LEU A 279 -77.07 84.84 15.33
C LEU A 279 -75.84 85.29 14.52
N SER A 280 -75.76 84.97 13.21
CA SER A 280 -74.63 85.32 12.35
C SER A 280 -74.84 86.53 11.43
N GLU A 281 -75.82 87.40 11.70
CA GLU A 281 -75.95 88.72 11.05
C GLU A 281 -75.25 89.86 11.81
N LYS A 282 -74.47 89.57 12.86
CA LYS A 282 -73.79 90.62 13.62
C LYS A 282 -72.35 90.28 13.95
N THR A 283 -71.47 91.11 13.40
CA THR A 283 -70.10 91.46 13.83
C THR A 283 -68.93 90.66 13.23
N GLU A 284 -68.37 91.27 12.18
CA GLU A 284 -67.00 91.12 11.68
C GLU A 284 -65.93 91.63 12.66
N SER A 285 -64.70 91.19 12.38
CA SER A 285 -63.41 91.86 12.64
C SER A 285 -62.67 91.48 13.94
N LEU A 286 -61.48 90.86 13.81
CA LEU A 286 -60.17 91.54 13.93
C LEU A 286 -59.02 90.56 14.33
N MET A 287 -57.96 90.56 13.50
CA MET A 287 -56.52 90.29 13.78
C MET A 287 -55.90 88.87 13.90
N ARG A 288 -54.72 88.80 13.25
CA ARG A 288 -53.59 87.83 13.17
C ARG A 288 -52.50 88.30 14.21
N PRO A 289 -51.21 87.84 14.30
CA PRO A 289 -50.44 86.77 13.61
C PRO A 289 -49.35 85.99 14.44
N HIS A 290 -48.61 85.10 13.72
CA HIS A 290 -47.19 84.62 13.89
C HIS A 290 -46.88 83.56 14.99
N SER A 291 -46.00 82.54 14.80
CA SER A 291 -44.66 82.49 14.17
C SER A 291 -44.23 81.05 13.77
N GLU A 292 -43.25 80.92 12.85
CA GLU A 292 -42.45 79.71 12.51
C GLU A 292 -41.05 79.73 13.21
N PRO A 293 -39.96 79.05 12.73
CA PRO A 293 -39.55 77.62 12.79
C PRO A 293 -38.15 77.47 13.46
N ILE A 294 -37.45 76.30 13.40
CA ILE A 294 -35.97 76.11 13.22
C ILE A 294 -35.54 74.62 13.32
N THR A 295 -34.38 74.34 12.71
CA THR A 295 -33.81 73.13 12.09
C THR A 295 -32.70 72.38 12.88
N ASN A 296 -32.50 71.09 12.52
CA ASN A 296 -31.27 70.27 12.38
C ASN A 296 -30.01 70.43 13.29
N GLY A 297 -29.38 69.29 13.66
CA GLY A 297 -27.92 69.22 13.83
C GLY A 297 -27.34 68.08 14.69
N THR A 298 -26.69 67.13 14.04
CA THR A 298 -25.93 65.96 14.52
C THR A 298 -24.62 66.35 15.26
N SER A 299 -24.14 65.55 16.24
CA SER A 299 -22.69 65.40 16.49
C SER A 299 -22.37 64.12 17.27
N ALA A 300 -21.38 63.38 16.78
CA ALA A 300 -20.81 62.17 17.35
C ALA A 300 -19.67 62.51 18.32
N VAL A 301 -19.60 61.85 19.48
CA VAL A 301 -18.47 61.96 20.43
C VAL A 301 -17.99 60.58 20.88
N ALA A 302 -16.68 60.49 21.02
CA ALA A 302 -15.82 59.32 21.10
C ALA A 302 -15.61 58.79 22.55
N PRO A 303 -15.05 57.58 22.75
CA PRO A 303 -15.23 56.74 23.94
C PRO A 303 -14.29 57.07 25.13
N ALA A 304 -13.92 58.34 25.32
CA ALA A 304 -13.12 58.79 26.48
C ALA A 304 -13.96 59.41 27.61
N GLU A 305 -15.19 59.86 27.30
CA GLU A 305 -16.09 60.50 28.27
C GLU A 305 -16.71 59.49 29.25
N VAL A 306 -17.00 58.27 28.81
CA VAL A 306 -17.64 57.23 29.63
C VAL A 306 -16.83 56.89 30.89
N ARG A 307 -15.50 56.95 30.84
CA ARG A 307 -14.65 56.63 32.00
C ARG A 307 -14.67 57.74 33.05
N ASN A 308 -14.70 59.00 32.62
CA ASN A 308 -14.84 60.15 33.52
C ASN A 308 -16.27 60.25 34.07
N GLU A 309 -17.26 59.88 33.27
CA GLU A 309 -18.66 59.89 33.67
C GLU A 309 -18.96 58.81 34.72
N ILE A 310 -18.37 57.61 34.61
CA ILE A 310 -18.45 56.57 35.65
C ILE A 310 -17.82 57.04 36.97
N GLN A 311 -16.73 57.80 36.93
CA GLN A 311 -16.09 58.29 38.15
C GLN A 311 -16.89 59.45 38.80
N ASN A 312 -17.47 60.33 37.99
CA ASN A 312 -18.39 61.36 38.46
C ASN A 312 -19.68 60.77 39.04
N LEU A 313 -20.20 59.69 38.46
CA LEU A 313 -21.38 58.98 38.98
C LEU A 313 -21.11 58.35 40.35
N ARG A 314 -19.91 57.82 40.59
CA ARG A 314 -19.53 57.30 41.93
C ARG A 314 -19.47 58.41 42.99
N GLN A 315 -18.81 59.52 42.68
CA GLN A 315 -18.75 60.67 43.60
C GLN A 315 -20.13 61.27 43.87
N LEU A 316 -20.99 61.30 42.85
CA LEU A 316 -22.37 61.75 42.99
C LEU A 316 -23.20 60.81 43.87
N GLN A 317 -22.91 59.50 43.81
CA GLN A 317 -23.58 58.51 44.66
C GLN A 317 -23.18 58.67 46.13
N ASP A 318 -21.87 58.78 46.43
CA ASP A 318 -21.39 59.00 47.79
C ASP A 318 -21.96 60.31 48.39
N ALA A 319 -22.03 61.38 47.58
CA ALA A 319 -22.62 62.65 48.02
C ALA A 319 -24.13 62.58 48.27
N LYS A 320 -24.86 61.71 47.54
CA LYS A 320 -26.29 61.49 47.76
C LYS A 320 -26.55 60.65 49.00
N ASP A 321 -25.72 59.64 49.24
CA ASP A 321 -25.85 58.78 50.41
C ASP A 321 -25.59 59.57 51.70
N GLU A 322 -24.62 60.48 51.71
CA GLU A 322 -24.39 61.42 52.82
C GLU A 322 -25.57 62.39 53.02
N ALA A 323 -26.12 62.95 51.95
CA ALA A 323 -27.28 63.84 52.05
C ALA A 323 -28.54 63.13 52.57
N ILE A 324 -28.69 61.84 52.26
CA ILE A 324 -29.77 61.01 52.80
C ILE A 324 -29.56 60.77 54.30
N ALA A 325 -28.33 60.49 54.74
CA ALA A 325 -28.00 60.33 56.15
C ALA A 325 -28.31 61.61 56.96
N ASP A 326 -27.92 62.78 56.46
CA ASP A 326 -28.23 64.08 57.06
C ASP A 326 -29.75 64.35 57.17
N GLU A 327 -30.52 63.98 56.14
CA GLU A 327 -31.98 64.11 56.19
C GLU A 327 -32.60 63.17 57.23
N LEU A 328 -32.10 61.93 57.34
CA LEU A 328 -32.59 60.96 58.32
C LEU A 328 -32.35 61.45 59.76
N ASP A 329 -31.16 61.98 60.07
CA ASP A 329 -30.86 62.60 61.38
C ASP A 329 -31.78 63.79 61.69
N LYS A 330 -32.15 64.56 60.67
CA LYS A 330 -33.09 65.68 60.81
C LYS A 330 -34.52 65.20 61.08
N TYR A 331 -34.96 64.11 60.47
CA TYR A 331 -36.26 63.51 60.77
C TYR A 331 -36.29 62.90 62.17
N GLU A 332 -35.23 62.22 62.59
CA GLU A 332 -35.11 61.68 63.94
C GLU A 332 -35.19 62.81 64.98
N SER A 333 -34.48 63.91 64.76
CA SER A 333 -34.57 65.12 65.58
C SER A 333 -35.99 65.73 65.64
N ARG A 334 -36.75 65.64 64.54
CA ARG A 334 -38.13 66.15 64.47
C ARG A 334 -39.12 65.22 65.17
N ILE A 335 -38.90 63.91 65.09
CA ILE A 335 -39.68 62.90 65.82
C ILE A 335 -39.48 63.07 67.33
N VAL A 336 -38.24 63.26 67.79
CA VAL A 336 -37.93 63.52 69.20
C VAL A 336 -38.65 64.79 69.69
N ARG A 337 -38.62 65.89 68.92
CA ARG A 337 -39.36 67.12 69.26
C ARG A 337 -40.87 66.90 69.31
N LEU A 338 -41.45 66.15 68.36
CA LEU A 338 -42.88 65.84 68.37
C LEU A 338 -43.27 64.97 69.57
N GLN A 339 -42.44 64.01 69.96
CA GLN A 339 -42.66 63.24 71.19
C GLN A 339 -42.60 64.11 72.45
N GLU A 340 -41.71 65.10 72.47
CA GLU A 340 -41.59 66.06 73.56
C GLU A 340 -42.83 66.97 73.64
N GLU A 341 -43.33 67.48 72.50
CA GLU A 341 -44.57 68.26 72.43
C GLU A 341 -45.80 67.42 72.81
N ILE A 342 -45.89 66.15 72.39
CA ILE A 342 -46.94 65.22 72.82
C ILE A 342 -46.89 65.00 74.34
N SER A 343 -45.69 64.89 74.91
CA SER A 343 -45.49 64.73 76.36
C SER A 343 -45.92 65.99 77.12
N LYS A 344 -45.61 67.19 76.59
CA LYS A 344 -46.11 68.48 77.14
C LYS A 344 -47.61 68.58 77.06
N LEU A 345 -48.23 68.21 75.93
CA LEU A 345 -49.68 68.24 75.74
C LEU A 345 -50.37 67.28 76.72
N LYS A 346 -49.80 66.10 76.93
CA LYS A 346 -50.27 65.11 77.90
C LYS A 346 -50.16 65.62 79.35
N GLN A 347 -49.12 66.39 79.66
CA GLN A 347 -48.94 67.03 80.97
C GLN A 347 -49.92 68.20 81.19
N ILE A 348 -50.21 68.98 80.15
CA ILE A 348 -51.24 70.03 80.18
C ILE A 348 -52.64 69.41 80.36
N HIS A 349 -52.91 68.28 79.70
CA HIS A 349 -54.15 67.54 79.87
C HIS A 349 -54.32 67.04 81.31
N GLY A 350 -53.27 66.44 81.90
CA GLY A 350 -53.27 66.02 83.31
C GLY A 350 -53.38 67.17 84.32
N ARG A 351 -52.96 68.40 83.95
CA ARG A 351 -53.10 69.59 84.80
C ARG A 351 -54.51 70.23 84.69
N ASN A 352 -55.15 70.10 83.53
CA ASN A 352 -56.49 70.62 83.26
C ASN A 352 -57.62 69.72 83.79
N GLU A 353 -57.38 68.44 84.03
CA GLU A 353 -58.34 67.56 84.75
C GLU A 353 -58.52 67.96 86.22
N THR A 354 -57.50 68.54 86.87
CA THR A 354 -57.62 69.09 88.24
C THR A 354 -58.12 70.53 88.32
N SER A 355 -58.32 71.24 87.21
CA SER A 355 -58.69 72.67 87.21
C SER A 355 -59.90 73.02 86.32
N SER A 356 -60.68 72.04 85.87
CA SER A 356 -61.87 72.26 85.01
C SER A 356 -63.20 72.40 85.79
N GLN A 357 -63.15 72.81 87.06
CA GLN A 357 -64.34 73.23 87.81
C GLN A 357 -64.47 74.76 88.00
N ALA A 358 -63.62 75.57 87.34
CA ALA A 358 -63.78 77.02 87.35
C ALA A 358 -63.50 77.64 85.98
N LEU A 359 -64.49 78.37 85.49
CA LEU A 359 -64.50 79.28 84.33
C LEU A 359 -64.46 78.63 82.93
N GLY A 360 -65.66 78.51 82.36
CA GLY A 360 -65.84 78.49 80.92
C GLY A 360 -65.49 79.85 80.32
N ILE A 361 -64.54 79.86 79.38
CA ILE A 361 -64.41 80.69 78.17
C ILE A 361 -63.22 80.06 77.43
N GLY A 362 -63.44 79.43 76.26
CA GLY A 362 -62.33 78.89 75.47
C GLY A 362 -62.64 77.82 74.42
N ALA A 363 -63.86 77.73 73.88
CA ALA A 363 -64.22 76.74 72.86
C ALA A 363 -63.62 76.94 71.43
N PRO A 364 -63.22 78.14 70.94
CA PRO A 364 -62.72 78.26 69.56
C PRO A 364 -61.21 77.96 69.39
N HIS A 365 -60.44 77.81 70.48
CA HIS A 365 -58.98 77.61 70.39
C HIS A 365 -58.60 76.15 70.14
N VAL A 366 -59.33 75.21 70.75
CA VAL A 366 -59.04 73.77 70.64
C VAL A 366 -59.42 73.23 69.25
N ASP A 367 -60.51 73.70 68.66
CA ASP A 367 -60.90 73.33 67.28
C ASP A 367 -59.91 73.83 66.23
N ALA A 368 -59.34 75.03 66.42
CA ALA A 368 -58.33 75.56 65.51
C ALA A 368 -57.01 74.76 65.55
N GLU A 369 -56.62 74.23 66.71
CA GLU A 369 -55.45 73.36 66.82
C GLU A 369 -55.70 71.96 66.26
N LEU A 370 -56.90 71.43 66.46
CA LEU A 370 -57.29 70.12 65.93
C LEU A 370 -57.37 70.14 64.40
N GLU A 371 -57.85 71.24 63.81
CA GLU A 371 -57.88 71.37 62.35
C GLU A 371 -56.51 71.68 61.74
N ARG A 372 -55.63 72.40 62.45
CA ARG A 372 -54.20 72.52 62.08
C ARG A 372 -53.51 71.17 62.11
N LEU A 373 -53.78 70.33 63.11
CA LEU A 373 -53.25 68.98 63.19
C LEU A 373 -53.77 68.12 62.04
N ARG A 374 -55.05 68.25 61.68
CA ARG A 374 -55.67 67.54 60.54
C ARG A 374 -55.02 67.92 59.21
N GLN A 375 -54.76 69.22 59.00
CA GLN A 375 -54.03 69.70 57.84
C GLN A 375 -52.56 69.23 57.83
N ALA A 376 -51.90 69.20 58.98
CA ALA A 376 -50.53 68.69 59.09
C ALA A 376 -50.45 67.19 58.79
N ILE A 377 -51.42 66.39 59.25
CA ILE A 377 -51.53 64.96 58.95
C ILE A 377 -51.80 64.74 57.46
N ASN A 378 -52.70 65.51 56.85
CA ASN A 378 -52.97 65.41 55.41
C ASN A 378 -51.76 65.82 54.56
N GLY A 379 -51.01 66.85 54.97
CA GLY A 379 -49.75 67.23 54.33
C GLY A 379 -48.67 66.16 54.46
N LEU A 380 -48.59 65.51 55.62
CA LEU A 380 -47.66 64.39 55.83
C LEU A 380 -48.04 63.18 54.97
N ASN A 381 -49.32 62.83 54.86
CA ASN A 381 -49.78 61.74 54.00
C ASN A 381 -49.44 61.99 52.52
N GLN A 382 -49.64 63.21 52.01
CA GLN A 382 -49.23 63.56 50.64
C GLN A 382 -47.71 63.46 50.45
N GLN A 383 -46.92 63.81 51.47
CA GLN A 383 -45.47 63.68 51.45
C GLN A 383 -45.02 62.20 51.48
N VAL A 384 -45.71 61.35 52.26
CA VAL A 384 -45.46 59.91 52.30
C VAL A 384 -45.82 59.26 50.96
N ASP A 385 -46.97 59.60 50.37
CA ASP A 385 -47.42 59.05 49.08
C ASP A 385 -46.53 59.49 47.91
N SER A 386 -45.98 60.70 47.95
CA SER A 386 -45.01 61.16 46.94
C SER A 386 -43.66 60.47 47.09
N ARG A 387 -43.19 60.22 48.31
CA ARG A 387 -41.97 59.42 48.54
C ARG A 387 -42.16 57.95 48.21
N LEU A 388 -43.33 57.37 48.50
CA LEU A 388 -43.64 55.97 48.16
C LEU A 388 -43.56 55.75 46.65
N ARG A 389 -44.17 56.63 45.85
CA ARG A 389 -44.01 56.63 44.38
C ARG A 389 -42.56 56.83 43.94
N GLY A 390 -41.78 57.63 44.67
CA GLY A 390 -40.35 57.79 44.42
C GLY A 390 -39.58 56.47 44.60
N VAL A 391 -39.88 55.72 45.66
CA VAL A 391 -39.27 54.42 45.94
C VAL A 391 -39.72 53.37 44.92
N GLU A 392 -41.00 53.34 44.53
CA GLU A 392 -41.50 52.45 43.48
C GLU A 392 -40.80 52.70 42.13
N ASN A 393 -40.61 53.96 41.75
CA ASN A 393 -39.87 54.33 40.55
C ASN A 393 -38.40 53.91 40.62
N GLN A 394 -37.75 54.03 41.79
CA GLN A 394 -36.39 53.54 42.00
C GLN A 394 -36.31 52.01 41.94
N SER A 395 -37.29 51.30 42.51
CA SER A 395 -37.37 49.83 42.44
C SER A 395 -37.49 49.34 40.99
N CYS A 396 -38.37 49.97 40.20
CA CYS A 396 -38.51 49.70 38.78
C CYS A 396 -37.20 49.94 38.01
N MET A 397 -36.48 51.01 38.36
CA MET A 397 -35.18 51.32 37.76
C MET A 397 -34.11 50.27 38.12
N VAL A 398 -34.06 49.78 39.37
CA VAL A 398 -33.13 48.73 39.78
C VAL A 398 -33.42 47.43 39.05
N GLU A 399 -34.70 47.07 38.89
CA GLU A 399 -35.11 45.88 38.15
C GLU A 399 -34.71 45.97 36.67
N ALA A 400 -34.87 47.14 36.04
CA ALA A 400 -34.39 47.38 34.68
C ALA A 400 -32.86 47.21 34.55
N HIS A 401 -32.09 47.68 35.52
CA HIS A 401 -30.63 47.49 35.55
C HIS A 401 -30.25 46.00 35.76
N GLN A 402 -30.99 45.28 36.60
CA GLN A 402 -30.80 43.84 36.82
C GLN A 402 -30.99 43.06 35.51
N ILE A 403 -32.05 43.36 34.75
CA ILE A 403 -32.33 42.74 33.46
C ILE A 403 -31.22 43.07 32.45
N ALA A 404 -30.77 44.32 32.41
CA ALA A 404 -29.68 44.74 31.52
C ALA A 404 -28.36 44.02 31.83
N LEU A 405 -28.01 43.88 33.12
CA LEU A 405 -26.82 43.15 33.57
C LEU A 405 -26.91 41.67 33.20
N HIS A 406 -28.05 41.03 33.44
CA HIS A 406 -28.23 39.61 33.10
C HIS A 406 -28.17 39.36 31.60
N SER A 407 -28.71 40.27 30.78
CA SER A 407 -28.56 40.25 29.32
C SER A 407 -27.10 40.41 28.88
N LEU A 408 -26.32 41.24 29.59
CA LEU A 408 -24.90 41.44 29.31
C LEU A 408 -24.07 40.21 29.71
N GLU A 409 -24.33 39.65 30.89
CA GLU A 409 -23.71 38.41 31.37
C GLU A 409 -24.00 37.24 30.43
N THR A 410 -25.24 37.10 29.98
CA THR A 410 -25.62 36.08 28.99
C THR A 410 -24.84 36.29 27.69
N ARG A 411 -24.80 37.50 27.14
CA ARG A 411 -24.02 37.78 25.91
C ARG A 411 -22.52 37.56 26.10
N TYR A 412 -21.97 37.92 27.26
CA TYR A 412 -20.56 37.73 27.56
C TYR A 412 -20.19 36.24 27.68
N ASN A 413 -21.05 35.45 28.32
CA ASN A 413 -20.89 33.99 28.41
C ASN A 413 -21.00 33.31 27.03
N HIS A 414 -21.81 33.85 26.12
CA HIS A 414 -21.87 33.37 24.72
C HIS A 414 -20.76 33.94 23.82
N LEU A 415 -20.09 35.03 24.24
CA LEU A 415 -18.85 35.53 23.65
C LEU A 415 -17.59 34.87 24.20
N SER A 416 -17.72 34.05 25.26
CA SER A 416 -16.66 33.17 25.73
C SER A 416 -16.10 32.42 24.52
N THR A 417 -14.78 32.35 24.40
CA THR A 417 -14.11 31.70 23.27
C THR A 417 -14.33 30.19 23.25
N GLU A 418 -14.89 29.61 24.32
CA GLU A 418 -15.03 28.16 24.47
C GLU A 418 -15.95 27.50 23.42
N PRO A 419 -17.18 27.97 23.12
CA PRO A 419 -18.01 27.36 22.08
C PRO A 419 -17.38 27.53 20.69
N ILE A 420 -16.76 28.68 20.43
CA ILE A 420 -16.06 28.95 19.16
C ILE A 420 -14.88 27.98 18.99
N VAL A 421 -14.08 27.79 20.04
CA VAL A 421 -12.95 26.85 20.05
C VAL A 421 -13.44 25.41 19.92
N GLN A 422 -14.52 25.02 20.61
CA GLN A 422 -15.11 23.69 20.46
C GLN A 422 -15.59 23.44 19.02
N HIS A 423 -16.31 24.39 18.42
CA HIS A 423 -16.73 24.28 17.01
C HIS A 423 -15.53 24.25 16.05
N MET A 424 -14.47 25.00 16.31
CA MET A 424 -13.23 24.93 15.51
C MET A 424 -12.53 23.58 15.64
N VAL A 425 -12.45 23.00 16.85
CA VAL A 425 -11.85 21.68 17.08
C VAL A 425 -12.67 20.59 16.39
N VAL A 426 -14.01 20.64 16.46
CA VAL A 426 -14.90 19.71 15.76
C VAL A 426 -14.72 19.85 14.24
N ALA A 427 -14.73 21.07 13.70
CA ALA A 427 -14.50 21.30 12.28
C ALA A 427 -13.11 20.81 11.83
N MET A 428 -12.07 20.98 12.65
CA MET A 428 -10.74 20.44 12.37
C MET A 428 -10.72 18.90 12.39
N GLN A 429 -11.43 18.27 13.33
CA GLN A 429 -11.56 16.81 13.38
C GLN A 429 -12.35 16.26 12.17
N GLU A 430 -13.38 16.98 11.71
CA GLU A 430 -14.17 16.63 10.52
C GLU A 430 -13.43 16.86 9.20
N MET A 431 -12.54 17.86 9.12
CA MET A 431 -11.70 18.07 7.94
C MET A 431 -10.53 17.09 7.87
N TYR A 432 -10.08 16.56 9.00
CA TYR A 432 -8.93 15.65 9.07
C TYR A 432 -9.24 14.32 9.79
N PRO A 433 -10.33 13.59 9.42
CA PRO A 433 -10.71 12.34 10.08
C PRO A 433 -9.65 11.24 9.88
N TYR A 434 -8.82 11.39 8.83
CA TYR A 434 -7.76 10.44 8.49
C TYR A 434 -6.40 10.80 9.08
N ALA A 435 -6.23 11.93 9.77
CA ALA A 435 -4.92 12.33 10.31
C ALA A 435 -4.38 11.30 11.31
N SER A 436 -5.23 10.74 12.17
CA SER A 436 -4.84 9.68 13.11
C SER A 436 -4.45 8.39 12.38
N THR A 437 -5.19 8.01 11.34
CA THR A 437 -4.89 6.80 10.54
C THR A 437 -3.56 6.96 9.80
N VAL A 438 -3.35 8.10 9.14
CA VAL A 438 -2.09 8.41 8.45
C VAL A 438 -0.91 8.43 9.43
N GLN A 439 -1.11 8.99 10.64
CA GLN A 439 -0.08 9.03 11.68
C GLN A 439 0.29 7.64 12.20
N GLN A 440 -0.64 6.67 12.20
CA GLN A 440 -0.35 5.27 12.53
C GLN A 440 0.23 4.47 11.36
N GLU A 441 -0.16 4.79 10.12
CA GLU A 441 0.34 4.10 8.93
C GLU A 441 1.78 4.48 8.57
N VAL A 442 2.21 5.72 8.82
CA VAL A 442 3.58 6.18 8.50
C VAL A 442 4.66 5.31 9.18
N PRO A 443 4.61 5.01 10.50
CA PRO A 443 5.53 4.08 11.14
C PRO A 443 5.48 2.67 10.55
N ALA A 444 4.29 2.16 10.25
CA ALA A 444 4.12 0.81 9.68
C ALA A 444 4.71 0.72 8.26
N ILE A 445 4.54 1.76 7.44
CA ILE A 445 5.18 1.88 6.12
C ILE A 445 6.70 1.97 6.30
N HIS A 446 7.18 2.73 7.28
CA HIS A 446 8.61 2.84 7.55
C HIS A 446 9.22 1.50 7.96
N GLU A 447 8.56 0.74 8.83
CA GLU A 447 9.00 -0.60 9.22
C GLU A 447 9.03 -1.58 8.03
N LYS A 448 7.97 -1.58 7.20
CA LYS A 448 7.93 -2.39 5.97
C LYS A 448 9.05 -2.01 5.00
N THR A 449 9.33 -0.72 4.85
CA THR A 449 10.42 -0.21 4.01
C THR A 449 11.77 -0.67 4.54
N ASN A 450 12.00 -0.61 5.86
CA ASN A 450 13.24 -1.06 6.47
C ASN A 450 13.45 -2.58 6.30
N LYS A 451 12.37 -3.39 6.43
CA LYS A 451 12.42 -4.83 6.16
C LYS A 451 12.77 -5.12 4.70
N LEU A 452 12.16 -4.38 3.76
CA LEU A 452 12.47 -4.52 2.33
C LEU A 452 13.92 -4.14 2.02
N THR A 453 14.41 -3.04 2.59
CA THR A 453 15.81 -2.62 2.45
C THR A 453 16.78 -3.66 3.00
N ALA A 454 16.47 -4.27 4.15
CA ALA A 454 17.30 -5.35 4.71
C ALA A 454 17.32 -6.59 3.80
N ALA A 455 16.16 -6.99 3.26
CA ALA A 455 16.07 -8.11 2.31
C ALA A 455 16.83 -7.81 1.01
N LEU A 456 16.74 -6.58 0.50
CA LEU A 456 17.44 -6.16 -0.71
C LEU A 456 18.96 -6.15 -0.51
N ASN A 457 19.44 -5.68 0.65
CA ASN A 457 20.86 -5.73 1.01
C ASN A 457 21.36 -7.18 1.15
N SER A 458 20.55 -8.08 1.73
CA SER A 458 20.88 -9.51 1.79
C SER A 458 21.01 -10.10 0.39
N LEU A 459 20.03 -9.85 -0.49
CA LEU A 459 20.05 -10.34 -1.86
C LEU A 459 21.25 -9.76 -2.64
N HIS A 460 21.58 -8.50 -2.43
CA HIS A 460 22.75 -7.87 -3.05
C HIS A 460 24.06 -8.55 -2.62
N ASN A 461 24.19 -8.88 -1.34
CA ASN A 461 25.35 -9.61 -0.84
C ASN A 461 25.41 -11.02 -1.44
N ASP A 462 24.29 -11.74 -1.50
CA ASP A 462 24.23 -13.08 -2.10
C ASP A 462 24.65 -13.05 -3.58
N ILE A 463 24.09 -12.11 -4.36
CA ILE A 463 24.47 -11.90 -5.78
C ILE A 463 25.96 -11.59 -5.89
N SER A 464 26.49 -10.72 -5.03
CA SER A 464 27.92 -10.38 -5.04
C SER A 464 28.80 -11.60 -4.73
N THR A 465 28.42 -12.43 -3.76
CA THR A 465 29.16 -13.67 -3.44
C THR A 465 29.14 -14.66 -4.58
N GLU A 466 27.99 -14.86 -5.22
CA GLU A 466 27.84 -15.78 -6.36
C GLU A 466 28.58 -15.25 -7.59
N GLU A 467 28.56 -13.94 -7.84
CA GLU A 467 29.30 -13.35 -8.94
C GLU A 467 30.82 -13.51 -8.74
N ASN A 468 31.30 -13.34 -7.50
CA ASN A 468 32.71 -13.58 -7.16
C ASN A 468 33.08 -15.06 -7.34
N ALA A 469 32.22 -16.01 -6.95
CA ALA A 469 32.44 -17.44 -7.17
C ALA A 469 32.47 -17.77 -8.67
N ARG A 470 31.54 -17.23 -9.45
CA ARG A 470 31.51 -17.39 -10.92
C ARG A 470 32.76 -16.81 -11.57
N ARG A 471 33.23 -15.64 -11.10
CA ARG A 471 34.46 -15.01 -11.60
C ARG A 471 35.70 -15.86 -11.30
N ALA A 472 35.78 -16.43 -10.10
CA ALA A 472 36.85 -17.36 -9.74
C ALA A 472 36.86 -18.58 -10.66
N LEU A 473 35.70 -19.22 -10.88
CA LEU A 473 35.58 -20.36 -11.79
C LEU A 473 36.00 -20.02 -13.23
N VAL A 474 35.59 -18.87 -13.76
CA VAL A 474 35.99 -18.44 -15.10
C VAL A 474 37.50 -18.23 -15.20
N ASN A 475 38.12 -17.68 -14.15
CA ASN A 475 39.58 -17.54 -14.11
C ASN A 475 40.28 -18.90 -14.09
N ASP A 476 39.78 -19.86 -13.30
CA ASP A 476 40.33 -21.21 -13.23
C ASP A 476 40.21 -21.93 -14.58
N MET A 477 39.03 -21.88 -15.22
CA MET A 477 38.83 -22.43 -16.56
C MET A 477 39.71 -21.76 -17.62
N THR A 478 39.98 -20.45 -17.48
CA THR A 478 40.87 -19.73 -18.39
C THR A 478 42.32 -20.19 -18.21
N ALA A 479 42.76 -20.36 -16.96
CA ALA A 479 44.09 -20.89 -16.64
C ALA A 479 44.27 -22.32 -17.15
N GLU A 480 43.27 -23.20 -16.98
CA GLU A 480 43.29 -24.57 -17.50
C GLU A 480 43.33 -24.60 -19.03
N ARG A 481 42.55 -23.74 -19.69
CA ARG A 481 42.60 -23.58 -21.16
C ARG A 481 43.98 -23.15 -21.62
N ASP A 482 44.61 -22.21 -20.93
CA ASP A 482 45.95 -21.71 -21.28
C ASP A 482 47.01 -22.81 -21.10
N GLN A 483 46.91 -23.59 -20.02
CA GLN A 483 47.74 -24.78 -19.81
C GLN A 483 47.57 -25.80 -20.94
N MET A 484 46.34 -26.19 -21.28
CA MET A 484 46.08 -27.12 -22.38
C MET A 484 46.61 -26.57 -23.72
N THR A 485 46.48 -25.28 -23.95
CA THR A 485 47.00 -24.62 -25.17
C THR A 485 48.52 -24.73 -25.22
N GLN A 486 49.20 -24.55 -24.09
CA GLN A 486 50.65 -24.74 -23.98
C GLN A 486 51.06 -26.20 -24.22
N GLU A 487 50.36 -27.16 -23.62
CA GLU A 487 50.62 -28.60 -23.81
C GLU A 487 50.43 -29.02 -25.28
N ILE A 488 49.36 -28.56 -25.93
CA ILE A 488 49.14 -28.75 -27.37
C ILE A 488 50.29 -28.13 -28.17
N GLY A 489 50.77 -26.94 -27.77
CA GLY A 489 51.94 -26.30 -28.37
C GLY A 489 53.20 -27.18 -28.28
N CYS A 490 53.50 -27.72 -27.09
CA CYS A 490 54.62 -28.63 -26.88
C CYS A 490 54.50 -29.92 -27.70
N LEU A 491 53.30 -30.50 -27.77
CA LEU A 491 53.05 -31.70 -28.57
C LEU A 491 53.26 -31.42 -30.07
N ARG A 492 52.83 -30.27 -30.58
CA ARG A 492 53.08 -29.85 -31.96
C ARG A 492 54.57 -29.74 -32.25
N SER A 493 55.35 -29.07 -31.40
CA SER A 493 56.80 -28.99 -31.55
C SER A 493 57.46 -30.37 -31.59
N ARG A 494 57.00 -31.30 -30.73
CA ARG A 494 57.51 -32.68 -30.74
C ARG A 494 57.13 -33.45 -32.00
N ILE A 495 55.93 -33.22 -32.55
CA ILE A 495 55.54 -33.79 -33.85
C ILE A 495 56.43 -33.25 -34.97
N ASP A 496 56.76 -31.96 -34.96
CA ASP A 496 57.66 -31.35 -35.94
C ASP A 496 59.08 -31.92 -35.84
N GLU A 497 59.59 -32.14 -34.63
CA GLU A 497 60.86 -32.84 -34.39
C GLU A 497 60.85 -34.27 -34.94
N LEU A 498 59.79 -35.03 -34.69
CA LEU A 498 59.63 -36.38 -35.25
C LEU A 498 59.54 -36.35 -36.78
N GLY A 499 58.88 -35.34 -37.35
CA GLY A 499 58.88 -35.10 -38.79
C GLY A 499 60.28 -34.88 -39.34
N SER A 500 61.11 -34.07 -38.66
CA SER A 500 62.51 -33.86 -39.02
C SER A 500 63.34 -35.16 -38.95
N VAL A 501 63.15 -35.96 -37.89
CA VAL A 501 63.80 -37.27 -37.76
C VAL A 501 63.39 -38.19 -38.91
N ARG A 502 62.10 -38.23 -39.25
CA ARG A 502 61.60 -39.03 -40.38
C ARG A 502 62.25 -38.63 -41.70
N SER A 503 62.36 -37.33 -42.00
CA SER A 503 63.06 -36.85 -43.19
C SER A 503 64.52 -37.31 -43.24
N LYS A 504 65.23 -37.29 -42.10
CA LYS A 504 66.61 -37.82 -42.02
C LYS A 504 66.68 -39.33 -42.25
N VAL A 505 65.69 -40.09 -41.76
CA VAL A 505 65.60 -41.54 -42.02
C VAL A 505 65.36 -41.81 -43.51
N ASP A 506 64.46 -41.06 -44.14
CA ASP A 506 64.19 -41.18 -45.58
C ASP A 506 65.44 -40.83 -46.43
N GLU A 507 66.22 -39.82 -46.02
CA GLU A 507 67.51 -39.50 -46.64
C GLU A 507 68.53 -40.64 -46.48
N LEU A 508 68.64 -41.21 -45.28
CA LEU A 508 69.52 -42.35 -45.01
C LEU A 508 69.11 -43.58 -45.80
N GLU A 509 67.81 -43.86 -45.91
CA GLU A 509 67.28 -44.97 -46.70
C GLU A 509 67.65 -44.80 -48.18
N LYS A 510 67.45 -43.60 -48.74
CA LYS A 510 67.86 -43.29 -50.12
C LYS A 510 69.37 -43.46 -50.33
N ALA A 511 70.18 -43.02 -49.37
CA ALA A 511 71.64 -43.19 -49.42
C ALA A 511 72.05 -44.68 -49.38
N LEU A 512 71.39 -45.49 -48.53
CA LEU A 512 71.62 -46.92 -48.44
C LEU A 512 71.21 -47.66 -49.72
N ARG A 513 70.04 -47.33 -50.30
CA ARG A 513 69.60 -47.88 -51.59
C ARG A 513 70.61 -47.56 -52.69
N SER A 514 71.02 -46.30 -52.81
CA SER A 514 72.05 -45.88 -53.78
C SER A 514 73.37 -46.66 -53.61
N ARG A 515 73.83 -46.84 -52.38
CA ARG A 515 75.04 -47.62 -52.09
C ARG A 515 74.87 -49.11 -52.40
N MET A 516 73.68 -49.66 -52.19
CA MET A 516 73.37 -51.04 -52.53
C MET A 516 73.39 -51.24 -54.05
N ASP A 517 72.78 -50.32 -54.82
CA ASP A 517 72.82 -50.33 -56.28
C ASP A 517 74.28 -50.19 -56.80
N GLU A 518 75.11 -49.38 -56.15
CA GLU A 518 76.53 -49.26 -56.46
C GLU A 518 77.27 -50.59 -56.22
N VAL A 519 77.06 -51.24 -55.07
CA VAL A 519 77.64 -52.55 -54.76
C VAL A 519 77.18 -53.60 -55.76
N GLU A 520 75.89 -53.64 -56.10
CA GLU A 520 75.34 -54.57 -57.09
C GLU A 520 76.01 -54.36 -58.46
N ASN A 521 76.17 -53.11 -58.90
CA ASN A 521 76.88 -52.78 -60.14
C ASN A 521 78.37 -53.20 -60.10
N VAL A 522 79.08 -53.00 -58.98
CA VAL A 522 80.48 -53.43 -58.82
C VAL A 522 80.59 -54.96 -58.83
N VAL A 523 79.66 -55.66 -58.20
CA VAL A 523 79.63 -57.14 -58.20
C VAL A 523 79.33 -57.65 -59.61
N ALA A 524 78.33 -57.08 -60.29
CA ALA A 524 77.97 -57.45 -61.66
C ALA A 524 79.14 -57.23 -62.64
N THR A 525 79.83 -56.08 -62.56
CA THR A 525 81.00 -55.78 -63.39
C THR A 525 82.19 -56.70 -63.10
N LYS A 526 82.47 -57.00 -61.82
CA LYS A 526 83.52 -57.96 -61.44
C LYS A 526 83.18 -59.38 -61.89
N LEU A 527 81.93 -59.80 -61.76
CA LEU A 527 81.45 -61.11 -62.21
C LEU A 527 81.55 -61.24 -63.73
N ALA A 528 81.09 -60.23 -64.48
CA ALA A 528 81.23 -60.18 -65.93
C ALA A 528 82.72 -60.24 -66.35
N SER A 529 83.60 -59.50 -65.67
CA SER A 529 85.04 -59.56 -65.91
C SER A 529 85.63 -60.95 -65.61
N ALA A 530 85.18 -61.61 -64.55
CA ALA A 530 85.61 -62.97 -64.20
C ALA A 530 85.14 -64.00 -65.24
N MET A 531 83.90 -63.87 -65.75
CA MET A 531 83.38 -64.74 -66.81
C MET A 531 84.17 -64.57 -68.12
N VAL A 532 84.47 -63.34 -68.54
CA VAL A 532 85.30 -63.09 -69.75
C VAL A 532 86.72 -63.66 -69.59
N ASN A 533 87.30 -63.54 -68.39
CA ASN A 533 88.62 -64.13 -68.11
C ASN A 533 88.59 -65.66 -68.07
N PHE A 534 87.48 -66.27 -67.63
CA PHE A 534 87.26 -67.71 -67.66
C PHE A 534 87.14 -68.22 -69.11
N ASP A 535 86.37 -67.54 -69.96
CA ASP A 535 86.25 -67.87 -71.40
C ASP A 535 87.59 -67.74 -72.12
N LYS A 536 88.40 -66.72 -71.80
CA LYS A 536 89.78 -66.58 -72.32
C LYS A 536 90.71 -67.70 -71.88
N ARG A 537 90.54 -68.26 -70.67
CA ARG A 537 91.33 -69.40 -70.19
C ARG A 537 90.89 -70.72 -70.85
N GLN A 538 89.60 -70.91 -71.10
CA GLN A 538 89.12 -72.08 -71.82
C GLN A 538 89.56 -72.09 -73.29
N SER A 539 89.55 -70.92 -73.95
CA SER A 539 90.03 -70.78 -75.34
C SER A 539 91.55 -70.95 -75.47
N ALA A 540 92.33 -70.67 -74.41
CA ALA A 540 93.77 -70.94 -74.37
C ALA A 540 94.15 -72.40 -74.07
N GLN A 541 93.19 -73.26 -73.68
CA GLN A 541 93.41 -74.70 -73.49
C GLN A 541 92.97 -75.55 -74.71
N GLN A 542 92.43 -74.92 -75.75
CA GLN A 542 91.98 -75.56 -76.99
C GLN A 542 92.79 -75.16 -78.25
N SER A 543 93.85 -74.38 -78.08
CA SER A 543 94.97 -74.25 -79.05
C SER A 543 96.19 -74.94 -78.46
#